data_AF-A0A292ZB80-F1
#
_entry.id   AF-A0A292ZB80-F1
#
_cell.length_a   1.000
_cell.length_b   1.000
_cell.length_c   1.000
_cell.angle_alpha   90.00
_cell.angle_beta   90.00
_cell.angle_gamma   90.00
#
_symmetry.space_group_name_H-M   'P 1'
#
loop_
_entity.id
_entity.type
_entity.pdbx_description
1 polymer ?
#
loop_
_entity_poly.entity_id
_entity_poly.type
_entity_poly.pdbx_seq_one_letter_code
_entity_poly.pdbx_strand_id
1 'polypeptide(L)'
;MAEEAQARSEILADRFQKELLSALTAAMAAEGPQGAIGVCSSIAPALAAQLSEESGASVRRTALKTRNPAAKADAAEQRVMASWAAAPIDDEGRPKRWTAREGGEYRYMRAIPTMPMCLACHGENIAPEVTAAIRAHYPEDQATGFAPGQLRGAFSIRWEDAALARAIRNGGGGQ
;
A
#
# COMPACT_ATOMS: atom_id res chain seq x y z
N MET A 1 21.98 -8.58 6.13
CA MET A 1 20.59 -8.91 6.56
C MET A 1 19.67 -7.70 6.44
N ALA A 2 19.90 -6.59 7.16
CA ALA A 2 19.02 -5.42 7.11
C ALA A 2 18.96 -4.74 5.72
N GLU A 3 20.11 -4.50 5.09
CA GLU A 3 20.19 -3.91 3.74
C GLU A 3 19.48 -4.78 2.69
N GLU A 4 19.74 -6.09 2.72
CA GLU A 4 19.07 -7.07 1.86
C GLU A 4 17.55 -7.12 2.11
N ALA A 5 17.09 -7.03 3.36
CA ALA A 5 15.68 -6.95 3.69
C ALA A 5 15.05 -5.65 3.17
N GLN A 6 15.79 -4.54 3.22
CA GLN A 6 15.35 -3.27 2.66
C GLN A 6 15.18 -3.37 1.14
N ALA A 7 16.21 -3.84 0.43
CA ALA A 7 16.18 -3.98 -1.02
C ALA A 7 15.03 -4.88 -1.48
N ARG A 8 14.83 -6.03 -0.82
CA ARG A 8 13.69 -6.92 -1.10
C ARG A 8 12.34 -6.26 -0.82
N SER A 9 12.24 -5.48 0.24
CA SER A 9 11.01 -4.76 0.57
C SER A 9 10.71 -3.66 -0.46
N GLU A 10 11.73 -2.97 -0.95
CA GLU A 10 11.58 -1.97 -2.02
C GLU A 10 11.06 -2.61 -3.31
N ILE A 11 11.62 -3.78 -3.71
CA ILE A 11 11.14 -4.55 -4.86
C ILE A 11 9.67 -4.96 -4.70
N LEU A 12 9.28 -5.47 -3.52
CA LEU A 12 7.89 -5.87 -3.26
C LEU A 12 6.93 -4.67 -3.29
N ALA A 13 7.33 -3.53 -2.71
CA ALA A 13 6.53 -2.32 -2.74
C ALA A 13 6.36 -1.78 -4.18
N ASP A 14 7.43 -1.83 -5.00
CA ASP A 14 7.38 -1.43 -6.41
C ASP A 14 6.49 -2.34 -7.24
N ARG A 15 6.63 -3.66 -7.09
CA ARG A 15 5.74 -4.63 -7.74
C ARG A 15 4.29 -4.39 -7.37
N PHE A 16 4.00 -4.29 -6.07
CA PHE A 16 2.63 -4.07 -5.61
C PHE A 16 2.05 -2.77 -6.17
N GLN A 17 2.80 -1.67 -6.11
CA GLN A 17 2.35 -0.40 -6.64
C GLN A 17 2.09 -0.45 -8.14
N LYS A 18 3.02 -1.03 -8.91
CA LYS A 18 2.92 -1.12 -10.37
C LYS A 18 1.72 -1.98 -10.79
N GLU A 19 1.60 -3.18 -10.23
CA GLU A 19 0.53 -4.12 -10.59
C GLU A 19 -0.85 -3.58 -10.19
N LEU A 20 -0.95 -2.96 -9.00
CA LEU A 20 -2.20 -2.33 -8.56
C LEU A 20 -2.61 -1.14 -9.44
N LEU A 21 -1.66 -0.26 -9.79
CA LEU A 21 -1.93 0.87 -10.68
C LEU A 21 -2.32 0.42 -12.09
N SER A 22 -1.69 -0.64 -12.60
CA SER A 22 -2.02 -1.23 -13.89
C SER A 22 -3.47 -1.76 -13.89
N ALA A 23 -3.83 -2.57 -12.90
CA ALA A 23 -5.19 -3.09 -12.76
C ALA A 23 -6.23 -1.97 -12.59
N LEU A 24 -5.91 -0.95 -11.79
CA LEU A 24 -6.79 0.20 -11.57
C LEU A 24 -6.99 0.99 -12.86
N THR A 25 -5.92 1.26 -13.61
CA THR A 25 -5.98 2.02 -14.88
C THR A 25 -6.80 1.27 -15.92
N ALA A 26 -6.61 -0.05 -16.03
CA ALA A 26 -7.39 -0.88 -16.95
C ALA A 26 -8.89 -0.85 -16.61
N ALA A 27 -9.25 -1.04 -15.32
CA ALA A 27 -10.64 -1.00 -14.89
C ALA A 27 -11.28 0.39 -15.06
N MET A 28 -10.55 1.46 -14.74
CA MET A 28 -11.04 2.84 -14.97
C MET A 28 -11.28 3.12 -16.45
N ALA A 29 -10.44 2.60 -17.35
CA ALA A 29 -10.62 2.77 -18.78
C ALA A 29 -11.80 1.96 -19.36
N ALA A 30 -12.03 0.75 -18.82
CA ALA A 30 -13.08 -0.15 -19.31
C ALA A 30 -14.47 0.15 -18.73
N GLU A 31 -14.54 0.45 -17.43
CA GLU A 31 -15.79 0.47 -16.65
C GLU A 31 -15.99 1.78 -15.89
N GLY A 32 -15.12 2.77 -16.11
CA GLY A 32 -15.11 4.03 -15.38
C GLY A 32 -14.70 3.88 -13.91
N PRO A 33 -14.72 5.00 -13.14
CA PRO A 33 -14.33 4.98 -11.74
C PRO A 33 -15.20 4.08 -10.86
N GLN A 34 -16.44 3.80 -11.27
CA GLN A 34 -17.38 2.95 -10.53
C GLN A 34 -16.98 1.48 -10.60
N GLY A 35 -16.73 0.94 -11.80
CA GLY A 35 -16.26 -0.45 -11.97
C GLY A 35 -14.88 -0.67 -11.36
N ALA A 36 -14.04 0.37 -11.35
CA ALA A 36 -12.72 0.36 -10.72
C ALA A 36 -12.74 0.17 -9.19
N ILE A 37 -13.89 0.37 -8.52
CA ILE A 37 -13.99 0.15 -7.06
C ILE A 37 -13.76 -1.32 -6.69
N GLY A 38 -14.13 -2.25 -7.57
CA GLY A 38 -13.89 -3.69 -7.42
C GLY A 38 -12.40 -4.06 -7.36
N VAL A 39 -11.54 -3.28 -8.03
CA VAL A 39 -10.07 -3.44 -7.96
C VAL A 39 -9.58 -3.25 -6.53
N CYS A 40 -10.10 -2.25 -5.84
CA CYS A 40 -9.69 -1.96 -4.47
C CYS A 40 -10.18 -3.01 -3.46
N SER A 41 -11.33 -3.65 -3.69
CA SER A 41 -11.91 -4.62 -2.75
C SER A 41 -11.36 -6.01 -2.94
N SER A 42 -11.02 -6.36 -4.18
CA SER A 42 -10.69 -7.73 -4.57
C SER A 42 -9.24 -7.88 -5.01
N ILE A 43 -8.78 -7.03 -5.93
CA ILE A 43 -7.44 -7.15 -6.52
C ILE A 43 -6.36 -6.74 -5.53
N ALA A 44 -6.54 -5.64 -4.78
CA ALA A 44 -5.52 -5.20 -3.83
C ALA A 44 -5.22 -6.26 -2.73
N PRO A 45 -6.22 -6.89 -2.07
CA PRO A 45 -5.96 -7.99 -1.14
C PRO A 45 -5.36 -9.23 -1.81
N ALA A 46 -5.81 -9.59 -3.02
CA ALA A 46 -5.28 -10.74 -3.75
C ALA A 46 -3.80 -10.57 -4.12
N LEU A 47 -3.40 -9.39 -4.62
CA LEU A 47 -2.01 -9.07 -4.91
C LEU A 47 -1.15 -9.09 -3.64
N ALA A 48 -1.66 -8.56 -2.53
CA ALA A 48 -0.96 -8.61 -1.24
C ALA A 48 -0.71 -10.07 -0.78
N ALA A 49 -1.72 -10.94 -0.92
CA ALA A 49 -1.61 -12.35 -0.57
C ALA A 49 -0.60 -13.07 -1.48
N GLN A 50 -0.69 -12.88 -2.79
CA GLN A 50 0.25 -13.46 -3.76
C GLN A 50 1.70 -13.05 -3.46
N LEU A 51 1.96 -11.75 -3.29
CA LEU A 51 3.31 -11.25 -2.98
C LEU A 51 3.82 -11.79 -1.63
N SER A 52 2.93 -11.99 -0.66
CA SER A 52 3.28 -12.57 0.62
C SER A 52 3.70 -14.04 0.48
N GLU A 53 2.94 -14.81 -0.29
CA GLU A 53 3.23 -16.22 -0.56
C GLU A 53 4.54 -16.40 -1.34
N GLU A 54 4.74 -15.64 -2.42
CA GLU A 54 5.94 -15.71 -3.26
C GLU A 54 7.23 -15.36 -2.48
N SER A 55 7.15 -14.36 -1.61
CA SER A 55 8.33 -13.82 -0.92
C SER A 55 8.60 -14.45 0.43
N GLY A 56 7.58 -15.01 1.08
CA GLY A 56 7.61 -15.39 2.49
C GLY A 56 7.55 -14.22 3.47
N ALA A 57 7.38 -12.98 2.98
CA ALA A 57 7.11 -11.80 3.81
C ALA A 57 5.60 -11.63 4.04
N SER A 58 5.21 -10.88 5.08
CA SER A 58 3.87 -10.33 5.16
C SER A 58 3.82 -9.01 4.40
N VAL A 59 3.13 -8.97 3.26
CA VAL A 59 2.93 -7.78 2.43
C VAL A 59 1.49 -7.28 2.57
N ARG A 60 1.29 -6.00 2.91
CA ARG A 60 -0.06 -5.40 2.97
C ARG A 60 -0.05 -3.91 2.67
N ARG A 61 -1.26 -3.36 2.48
CA ARG A 61 -1.53 -1.92 2.52
C ARG A 61 -2.17 -1.55 3.85
N THR A 62 -1.82 -0.38 4.37
CA THR A 62 -2.34 0.17 5.62
C THR A 62 -2.68 1.64 5.44
N ALA A 63 -3.61 2.18 6.23
CA ALA A 63 -3.99 3.58 6.16
C ALA A 63 -4.50 4.12 7.50
N LEU A 64 -4.35 5.44 7.71
CA LEU A 64 -5.00 6.17 8.80
C LEU A 64 -6.51 6.34 8.53
N LYS A 65 -6.87 6.63 7.27
CA LYS A 65 -8.25 6.70 6.77
C LYS A 65 -8.53 5.49 5.88
N THR A 66 -9.23 4.50 6.41
CA THR A 66 -9.43 3.21 5.74
C THR A 66 -10.64 3.21 4.82
N ARG A 67 -10.49 2.59 3.64
CA ARG A 67 -11.61 2.18 2.78
C ARG A 67 -12.14 0.81 3.22
N ASN A 68 -11.20 -0.12 3.39
CA ASN A 68 -11.43 -1.45 3.93
C ASN A 68 -10.93 -1.47 5.39
N PRO A 69 -11.77 -1.80 6.38
CA PRO A 69 -11.37 -1.91 7.79
C PRO A 69 -10.18 -2.84 8.04
N ALA A 70 -9.99 -3.88 7.21
CA ALA A 70 -8.84 -4.79 7.32
C ALA A 70 -7.48 -4.11 7.05
N ALA A 71 -7.48 -2.93 6.41
CA ALA A 71 -6.30 -2.11 6.20
C ALA A 71 -5.98 -1.18 7.38
N LYS A 72 -6.58 -1.40 8.55
CA LYS A 72 -6.30 -0.61 9.76
C LYS A 72 -4.84 -0.76 10.18
N ALA A 73 -4.23 0.37 10.50
CA ALA A 73 -2.84 0.43 10.95
C ALA A 73 -2.67 -0.05 12.39
N ASP A 74 -1.59 -0.78 12.65
CA ASP A 74 -1.16 -1.06 14.03
C ASP A 74 -0.52 0.16 14.68
N ALA A 75 -0.18 0.07 15.97
CA ALA A 75 0.33 1.21 16.73
C ALA A 75 1.64 1.79 16.17
N ALA A 76 2.54 0.97 15.60
CA ALA A 76 3.78 1.46 15.01
C ALA A 76 3.51 2.10 13.65
N GLU A 77 2.71 1.44 12.81
CA GLU A 77 2.29 1.95 11.50
C GLU A 77 1.57 3.30 11.61
N GLN A 78 0.71 3.47 12.64
CA GLN A 78 0.04 4.72 12.93
C GLN A 78 1.02 5.84 13.26
N ARG A 79 1.99 5.59 14.15
CA ARG A 79 3.02 6.59 14.51
C ARG A 79 3.85 7.01 13.31
N VAL A 80 4.28 6.04 12.50
CA VAL A 80 5.06 6.29 11.28
C VAL A 80 4.24 7.12 10.29
N MET A 81 3.01 6.72 9.98
CA MET A 81 2.16 7.48 9.05
C MET A 81 1.77 8.86 9.58
N ALA A 82 1.56 9.02 10.88
CA ALA A 82 1.33 10.33 11.49
C ALA A 82 2.52 11.26 11.26
N SER A 83 3.75 10.76 11.36
CA SER A 83 4.96 11.56 11.06
C SER A 83 5.09 11.97 9.58
N TRP A 84 4.39 11.26 8.68
CA TRP A 84 4.39 11.52 7.23
C TRP A 84 3.20 12.34 6.76
N ALA A 85 2.18 12.54 7.61
CA ALA A 85 0.90 13.13 7.21
C ALA A 85 1.04 14.53 6.58
N ALA A 86 1.96 15.35 7.09
CA ALA A 86 2.23 16.69 6.56
C ALA A 86 3.07 16.70 5.28
N ALA A 87 3.96 15.71 5.11
CA ALA A 87 4.86 15.60 3.97
C ALA A 87 5.23 14.12 3.75
N PRO A 88 4.53 13.41 2.86
CA PRO A 88 4.78 11.98 2.59
C PRO A 88 5.89 11.73 1.57
N ILE A 89 6.48 12.80 1.02
CA ILE A 89 7.61 12.81 0.09
C ILE A 89 8.86 13.31 0.85
N ASP A 90 10.02 12.72 0.56
CA ASP A 90 11.34 13.15 1.06
C ASP A 90 11.94 14.30 0.22
N ASP A 91 13.09 14.81 0.65
CA ASP A 91 13.74 15.96 0.01
C ASP A 91 14.27 15.62 -1.41
N GLU A 92 14.39 14.34 -1.74
CA GLU A 92 14.75 13.85 -3.08
C GLU A 92 13.53 13.55 -3.96
N GLY A 93 12.32 13.90 -3.51
CA GLY A 93 11.10 13.71 -4.29
C GLY A 93 10.56 12.28 -4.29
N ARG A 94 11.02 11.42 -3.37
CA ARG A 94 10.59 10.02 -3.27
C ARG A 94 9.61 9.83 -2.12
N PRO A 95 8.70 8.84 -2.18
CA PRO A 95 7.86 8.51 -1.03
C PRO A 95 8.71 8.15 0.19
N LYS A 96 8.38 8.76 1.34
CA LYS A 96 9.07 8.49 2.60
C LYS A 96 9.04 7.00 2.93
N ARG A 97 10.15 6.52 3.47
CA ARG A 97 10.34 5.15 3.91
C ARG A 97 10.74 5.09 5.38
N TRP A 98 10.39 3.99 6.03
CA TRP A 98 10.79 3.72 7.41
C TRP A 98 11.13 2.24 7.54
N THR A 99 12.15 1.95 8.33
CA THR A 99 12.58 0.58 8.63
C THR A 99 12.82 0.43 10.12
N ALA A 100 12.58 -0.76 10.65
CA ALA A 100 12.91 -1.10 12.03
C ALA A 100 13.16 -2.58 12.20
N ARG A 101 13.81 -2.92 13.32
CA ARG A 101 13.98 -4.29 13.77
C ARG A 101 13.39 -4.43 15.16
N GLU A 102 12.31 -5.19 15.27
CA GLU A 102 11.50 -5.31 16.48
C GLU A 102 11.09 -6.78 16.65
N GLY A 103 11.34 -7.38 17.82
CA GLY A 103 10.78 -8.69 18.16
C GLY A 103 11.19 -9.88 17.27
N GLY A 104 12.35 -9.82 16.60
CA GLY A 104 12.78 -10.86 15.64
C GLY A 104 12.22 -10.65 14.23
N GLU A 105 11.61 -9.49 13.96
CA GLU A 105 11.13 -9.09 12.65
C GLU A 105 11.91 -7.90 12.11
N TYR A 106 12.09 -7.88 10.79
CA TYR A 106 12.41 -6.67 10.04
C TYR A 106 11.14 -6.08 9.44
N ARG A 107 10.90 -4.79 9.71
CA ARG A 107 9.74 -4.05 9.24
C ARG A 107 10.16 -2.98 8.26
N TYR A 108 9.40 -2.83 7.19
CA TYR A 108 9.55 -1.79 6.18
C TYR A 108 8.20 -1.15 5.91
N MET A 109 8.19 0.17 5.78
CA MET A 109 7.04 0.92 5.30
C MET A 109 7.44 1.91 4.22
N ARG A 110 6.54 2.10 3.25
CA ARG A 110 6.66 3.15 2.22
C ARG A 110 5.36 3.91 2.08
N ALA A 111 5.44 5.24 2.15
CA ALA A 111 4.30 6.13 1.97
C ALA A 111 3.64 5.94 0.58
N ILE A 112 2.34 6.16 0.52
CA ILE A 112 1.55 6.21 -0.71
C ILE A 112 0.94 7.62 -0.78
N PRO A 113 1.60 8.58 -1.45
CA PRO A 113 1.02 9.88 -1.76
C PRO A 113 -0.10 9.75 -2.80
N THR A 114 -1.12 10.61 -2.73
CA THR A 114 -2.17 10.70 -3.75
C THR A 114 -1.65 11.31 -5.05
N MET A 115 -1.98 10.68 -6.17
CA MET A 115 -1.81 11.20 -7.53
C MET A 115 -3.17 11.71 -8.06
N PRO A 116 -3.21 12.51 -9.16
CA PRO A 116 -4.47 13.04 -9.70
C PRO A 116 -5.57 11.99 -9.92
N MET A 117 -5.21 10.81 -10.46
CA MET A 117 -6.16 9.70 -10.67
C MET A 117 -6.78 9.18 -9.36
N CYS A 118 -6.06 9.25 -8.24
CA CYS A 118 -6.55 8.78 -6.95
C CYS A 118 -7.75 9.60 -6.48
N LEU A 119 -7.82 10.87 -6.88
CA LEU A 119 -8.81 11.83 -6.40
C LEU A 119 -10.21 11.59 -6.99
N ALA A 120 -10.32 10.79 -8.06
CA ALA A 120 -11.62 10.36 -8.60
C ALA A 120 -12.47 9.63 -7.54
N CYS A 121 -11.83 8.90 -6.62
CA CYS A 121 -12.51 8.14 -5.55
C CYS A 121 -12.09 8.57 -4.14
N HIS A 122 -10.94 9.24 -4.00
CA HIS A 122 -10.39 9.68 -2.71
C HIS A 122 -10.47 11.19 -2.51
N GLY A 123 -10.88 11.97 -3.52
CA GLY A 123 -10.89 13.43 -3.46
C GLY A 123 -11.95 14.02 -2.53
N GLU A 124 -11.96 15.34 -2.41
CA GLU A 124 -13.04 16.11 -1.78
C GLU A 124 -14.31 16.12 -2.64
N ASN A 125 -14.14 16.23 -3.96
CA ASN A 125 -15.23 16.31 -4.93
C ASN A 125 -15.33 14.99 -5.72
N ILE A 126 -16.08 14.04 -5.17
CA ILE A 126 -16.34 12.73 -5.79
C ILE A 126 -17.70 12.76 -6.45
N ALA A 127 -17.79 12.26 -7.69
CA ALA A 127 -19.06 12.22 -8.41
C ALA A 127 -20.13 11.40 -7.63
N PRO A 128 -21.41 11.82 -7.63
CA PRO A 128 -22.46 11.17 -6.85
C PRO A 128 -22.57 9.67 -7.09
N GLU A 129 -22.42 9.26 -8.35
CA GLU A 129 -22.51 7.87 -8.79
C GLU A 129 -21.31 7.01 -8.36
N VAL A 130 -20.13 7.62 -8.18
CA VAL A 130 -18.94 6.98 -7.60
C VAL A 130 -19.10 6.88 -6.08
N THR A 131 -19.63 7.92 -5.44
CA THR A 131 -19.94 7.92 -4.00
C THR A 131 -20.95 6.82 -3.65
N ALA A 132 -21.99 6.64 -4.47
CA ALA A 132 -22.97 5.58 -4.28
C ALA A 132 -22.35 4.18 -4.36
N ALA A 133 -21.53 3.93 -5.39
CA ALA A 133 -20.82 2.67 -5.55
C ALA A 133 -19.83 2.41 -4.40
N ILE A 134 -19.12 3.44 -3.96
CA ILE A 134 -18.24 3.38 -2.78
C ILE A 134 -19.01 2.88 -1.56
N ARG A 135 -20.17 3.48 -1.26
CA ARG A 135 -20.96 3.14 -0.06
C ARG A 135 -21.55 1.74 -0.13
N ALA A 136 -21.91 1.29 -1.34
CA ALA A 136 -22.41 -0.07 -1.56
C ALA A 136 -21.33 -1.13 -1.25
N HIS A 137 -20.08 -0.88 -1.66
CA HIS A 137 -18.96 -1.79 -1.40
C HIS A 137 -18.32 -1.63 -0.03
N TYR A 138 -18.35 -0.41 0.53
CA TYR A 138 -17.68 -0.03 1.76
C TYR A 138 -18.58 0.88 2.62
N PRO A 139 -19.52 0.30 3.38
CA PRO A 139 -20.41 1.07 4.25
C PRO A 139 -19.67 1.90 5.32
N GLU A 140 -18.49 1.45 5.72
CA GLU A 140 -17.64 2.08 6.74
C GLU A 140 -16.48 2.90 6.14
N ASP A 141 -16.58 3.29 4.86
CA ASP A 141 -15.51 4.06 4.20
C ASP A 141 -15.20 5.39 4.90
N GLN A 142 -13.91 5.63 5.12
CA GLN A 142 -13.37 6.88 5.62
C GLN A 142 -12.37 7.52 4.65
N ALA A 143 -12.06 6.86 3.53
CA ALA A 143 -10.96 7.23 2.65
C ALA A 143 -11.37 8.24 1.57
N THR A 144 -11.94 9.39 1.95
CA THR A 144 -12.31 10.49 1.05
C THR A 144 -11.78 11.83 1.58
N GLY A 145 -11.91 12.91 0.81
CA GLY A 145 -11.47 14.24 1.23
C GLY A 145 -9.95 14.44 1.17
N PHE A 146 -9.28 13.78 0.23
CA PHE A 146 -7.86 13.97 -0.02
C PHE A 146 -7.61 15.04 -1.08
N ALA A 147 -6.50 15.77 -0.93
CA ALA A 147 -5.92 16.66 -1.93
C ALA A 147 -4.74 15.97 -2.65
N PRO A 148 -4.23 16.50 -3.78
CA PRO A 148 -3.03 15.98 -4.44
C PRO A 148 -1.82 15.96 -3.49
N GLY A 149 -1.02 14.90 -3.55
CA GLY A 149 0.21 14.77 -2.76
C GLY A 149 0.02 14.40 -1.28
N GLN A 150 -1.22 14.30 -0.79
CA GLN A 150 -1.49 13.89 0.60
C GLN A 150 -1.23 12.40 0.83
N LEU A 151 -0.97 12.03 2.09
CA LEU A 151 -0.74 10.64 2.47
C LEU A 151 -2.03 9.81 2.39
N ARG A 152 -2.18 8.99 1.35
CA ARG A 152 -3.30 8.04 1.22
C ARG A 152 -3.19 6.86 2.18
N GLY A 153 -1.96 6.43 2.48
CA GLY A 153 -1.66 5.26 3.29
C GLY A 153 -0.20 4.84 3.10
N ALA A 154 0.11 3.58 3.38
CA ALA A 154 1.45 3.02 3.19
C ALA A 154 1.39 1.56 2.74
N PHE A 155 2.44 1.12 2.04
CA PHE A 155 2.79 -0.30 1.98
C PHE A 155 3.49 -0.66 3.30
N SER A 156 3.15 -1.82 3.88
CA SER A 156 3.79 -2.37 5.07
C SER A 156 4.26 -3.79 4.75
N ILE A 157 5.55 -4.02 4.92
CA ILE A 157 6.22 -5.28 4.61
C ILE A 157 6.95 -5.73 5.87
N ARG A 158 6.72 -6.97 6.28
CA ARG A 158 7.34 -7.55 7.48
C ARG A 158 7.98 -8.87 7.13
N TRP A 159 9.17 -9.07 7.66
CA TRP A 159 9.92 -10.30 7.50
C TRP A 159 10.26 -10.86 8.87
N GLU A 160 9.77 -12.06 9.17
CA GLU A 160 10.34 -12.87 10.25
C GLU A 160 11.81 -13.15 9.93
N ASP A 161 12.70 -13.06 10.91
CA ASP A 161 14.13 -13.31 10.71
C ASP A 161 14.40 -14.67 10.03
N ALA A 162 13.66 -15.70 10.41
CA ALA A 162 13.77 -17.02 9.82
C ALA A 162 13.30 -17.05 8.35
N ALA A 163 12.23 -16.33 8.02
CA ALA A 163 11.72 -16.22 6.65
C ALA A 163 12.69 -15.42 5.77
N LEU A 164 13.19 -14.29 6.28
CA LEU A 164 14.20 -13.48 5.63
C LEU A 164 15.46 -14.29 5.32
N ALA A 165 15.97 -15.03 6.30
CA ALA A 165 17.17 -15.86 6.11
C ALA A 165 16.96 -16.94 5.03
N ARG A 166 15.76 -17.54 4.94
CA ARG A 166 15.41 -18.47 3.84
C ARG A 166 15.36 -17.75 2.50
N ALA A 167 14.69 -16.60 2.43
CA ALA A 167 14.56 -15.82 1.20
C ALA A 167 15.93 -15.38 0.64
N ILE A 168 16.85 -15.00 1.52
CA ILE A 168 18.23 -14.62 1.15
C ILE A 168 18.99 -15.81 0.60
N ARG A 169 18.94 -16.97 1.26
CA ARG A 169 19.61 -18.19 0.77
C ARG A 169 19.08 -18.64 -0.58
N ASN A 170 17.75 -18.61 -0.77
CA ASN A 170 17.13 -19.05 -2.02
C ASN A 170 17.34 -18.06 -3.17
N GLY A 171 17.57 -16.77 -2.88
CA GLY A 171 17.85 -15.74 -3.89
C GLY A 171 19.35 -15.55 -4.21
N GLY A 172 20.27 -16.12 -3.42
CA GLY A 172 21.72 -15.97 -3.58
C GLY A 172 22.38 -16.97 -4.54
N GLY A 173 21.61 -17.80 -5.24
CA GLY A 173 22.11 -18.84 -6.16
C GLY A 173 22.31 -18.39 -7.61
N GLY A 174 22.16 -17.11 -7.92
CA GLY A 174 22.38 -16.55 -9.27
C GLY A 174 23.58 -15.61 -9.29
N GLN A 175 24.78 -16.18 -9.43
CA GLN A 175 25.96 -15.53 -9.99
C GLN A 175 26.44 -16.39 -11.16
#